data_AF-A0A0D8XH05-F1
#
_entry.id   AF-A0A0D8XH05-F1
#
_cell.length_a   1.000
_cell.length_b   1.000
_cell.length_c   1.000
_cell.angle_alpha   90.00
_cell.angle_beta   90.00
_cell.angle_gamma   90.00
#
_symmetry.space_group_name_H-M   'P 1'
#
loop_
_entity.id
_entity.type
_entity.pdbx_description
1 polymer ?
#
loop_
_entity_poly.entity_id
_entity_poly.type
_entity_poly.pdbx_seq_one_letter_code
_entity_poly.pdbx_strand_id
1 'polypeptide(L)'
;MITWIGEPLRGNKRCKTRLSNGKLCPRMDLNKCPLHGVIIDRDDEGFPLKEMHSTGQSTNETEFERQKEEEYLMDLEAGTGKSFVDKKSKKRKHCKVTVRQRLEKKLFDPRTLKRVSAVLDAARKAKIQRKFGQQFAHSLSK
;
A
#
# COMPACT_ATOMS: atom_id res chain seq x y z
N MET A 1 13.32 -49.98 -40.52
CA MET A 1 13.65 -48.57 -40.79
C MET A 1 12.34 -47.83 -41.01
N ILE A 2 12.01 -46.86 -40.15
CA ILE A 2 10.79 -46.04 -40.31
C ILE A 2 11.25 -44.68 -40.82
N THR A 3 11.07 -44.43 -42.11
CA THR A 3 11.30 -43.11 -42.72
C THR A 3 9.99 -42.33 -42.64
N TRP A 4 9.94 -41.27 -41.84
CA TRP A 4 8.81 -40.36 -41.76
C TRP A 4 8.63 -39.63 -43.10
N ILE A 5 7.48 -39.85 -43.75
CA ILE A 5 7.09 -39.24 -45.03
C ILE A 5 5.99 -38.23 -44.73
N GLY A 6 6.39 -37.00 -44.42
CA GLY A 6 5.49 -35.89 -44.20
C GLY A 6 6.21 -34.59 -44.47
N GLU A 7 5.50 -33.62 -45.05
CA GLU A 7 6.06 -32.28 -45.27
C GLU A 7 6.40 -31.65 -43.90
N PRO A 8 7.66 -31.22 -43.68
CA PRO A 8 8.05 -30.67 -42.40
C PRO A 8 7.38 -29.31 -42.20
N LEU A 9 6.60 -29.17 -41.12
CA LEU A 9 6.04 -27.87 -40.76
C LEU A 9 7.18 -26.90 -40.42
N ARG A 10 7.32 -25.84 -41.20
CA ARG A 10 8.31 -24.79 -40.96
C ARG A 10 7.73 -23.76 -40.01
N GLY A 11 8.53 -23.35 -39.02
CA GLY A 11 8.17 -22.25 -38.13
C GLY A 11 8.14 -20.93 -38.90
N ASN A 12 7.06 -20.16 -38.77
CA ASN A 12 6.90 -18.88 -39.47
C ASN A 12 7.60 -17.71 -38.76
N LYS A 13 8.00 -17.87 -37.49
CA LYS A 13 8.50 -16.78 -36.64
C LYS A 13 9.85 -17.10 -36.01
N ARG A 14 10.71 -16.08 -35.89
CA ARG A 14 11.99 -16.15 -35.17
C ARG A 14 11.79 -15.85 -33.70
N CYS A 15 12.59 -16.50 -32.85
CA CYS A 15 12.56 -16.26 -31.42
C CYS A 15 12.89 -14.80 -31.07
N LYS A 16 13.90 -14.17 -31.70
CA LYS A 16 14.30 -12.77 -31.46
C LYS A 16 14.55 -12.40 -29.96
N THR A 17 14.86 -13.36 -29.08
CA THR A 17 15.32 -13.04 -27.71
C THR A 17 16.71 -12.40 -27.77
N ARG A 18 16.97 -11.37 -26.95
CA ARG A 18 18.32 -10.84 -26.73
C ARG A 18 19.21 -11.89 -26.06
N LEU A 19 20.30 -12.28 -26.72
CA LEU A 19 21.34 -13.14 -26.16
C LEU A 19 22.28 -12.32 -25.26
N SER A 20 23.04 -13.00 -24.39
CA SER A 20 24.12 -12.39 -23.60
C SER A 20 25.15 -11.65 -24.47
N ASN A 21 25.35 -12.11 -25.71
CA ASN A 21 26.27 -11.52 -26.69
C ASN A 21 25.70 -10.27 -27.39
N GLY A 22 24.50 -9.80 -27.03
CA GLY A 22 23.84 -8.63 -27.63
C GLY A 22 23.14 -8.88 -28.97
N LYS A 23 23.33 -10.04 -29.59
CA LYS A 23 22.62 -10.46 -30.81
C LYS A 23 21.23 -11.03 -30.49
N LEU A 24 20.32 -11.01 -31.47
CA LEU A 24 19.02 -11.67 -31.37
C LEU A 24 19.09 -13.16 -31.72
N CYS A 25 18.27 -13.97 -31.07
CA CYS A 25 18.18 -15.41 -31.33
C CYS A 25 17.66 -15.70 -32.76
N PRO A 26 18.43 -16.40 -33.62
CA PRO A 26 18.06 -16.65 -35.01
C PRO A 26 17.13 -17.86 -35.20
N ARG A 27 16.87 -18.66 -34.16
CA ARG A 27 16.07 -19.90 -34.26
C ARG A 27 14.62 -19.63 -34.67
N MET A 28 14.11 -20.49 -35.55
CA MET A 28 12.75 -20.47 -36.13
C MET A 28 12.03 -21.78 -35.81
N ASP A 29 11.55 -21.90 -34.57
CA ASP A 29 10.76 -23.05 -34.14
C ASP A 29 9.26 -22.75 -34.29
N LEU A 30 8.39 -23.77 -34.19
CA LEU A 30 6.94 -23.57 -34.37
C LEU A 30 6.32 -22.73 -33.25
N ASN A 31 6.44 -23.19 -32.00
CA ASN A 31 5.73 -22.61 -30.86
C ASN A 31 6.67 -22.22 -29.70
N LYS A 32 7.72 -23.01 -29.46
CA LYS A 32 8.65 -22.83 -28.33
C LYS A 32 10.09 -22.95 -28.83
N CYS A 33 10.92 -21.99 -28.45
CA CYS A 33 12.35 -22.08 -28.57
C CYS A 33 12.91 -22.89 -27.40
N PRO A 34 13.74 -23.93 -27.64
CA PRO A 34 14.31 -24.77 -26.58
C PRO A 34 15.14 -23.99 -25.54
N LEU A 35 15.66 -22.81 -25.89
CA LEU A 35 16.48 -22.00 -24.99
C LEU A 35 15.70 -20.93 -24.24
N HIS A 36 14.72 -20.29 -24.87
CA HIS A 36 14.10 -19.06 -24.36
C HIS A 36 12.59 -19.17 -24.11
N GLY A 37 12.00 -20.35 -24.32
CA GLY A 37 10.58 -20.58 -24.11
C GLY A 37 9.72 -20.16 -25.30
N VAL A 38 8.49 -19.70 -25.03
CA VAL A 38 7.47 -19.42 -26.05
C VAL A 38 7.94 -18.32 -27.02
N ILE A 39 7.71 -18.54 -28.32
CA ILE A 39 8.02 -17.54 -29.35
C ILE A 39 6.88 -16.51 -29.38
N ILE A 40 7.21 -15.26 -29.06
CA ILE A 40 6.31 -14.11 -29.04
C ILE A 40 6.79 -13.09 -30.09
N ASP A 41 5.89 -12.28 -30.60
CA ASP A 41 6.24 -11.18 -31.52
C ASP A 41 7.09 -10.12 -30.80
N ARG A 42 8.33 -9.94 -31.28
CA ARG A 42 9.32 -9.01 -30.75
C ARG A 42 9.84 -8.07 -31.83
N ASP A 43 10.19 -6.87 -31.40
CA ASP A 43 10.86 -5.84 -32.22
C ASP A 43 12.27 -6.25 -32.63
N ASP A 44 12.91 -5.44 -33.46
CA ASP A 44 14.29 -5.64 -33.92
C ASP A 44 15.33 -5.42 -32.81
N GLU A 45 14.89 -4.79 -31.73
CA GLU A 45 15.57 -4.73 -30.44
C GLU A 45 15.27 -5.94 -29.55
N GLY A 46 14.39 -6.87 -29.93
CA GLY A 46 14.07 -8.05 -29.13
C GLY A 46 13.17 -7.79 -27.90
N PHE A 47 12.50 -6.64 -27.85
CA PHE A 47 11.46 -6.35 -26.86
C PHE A 47 10.10 -6.85 -27.36
N PRO A 48 9.22 -7.39 -26.50
CA PRO A 48 7.87 -7.77 -26.90
C PRO A 48 7.06 -6.57 -27.40
N LEU A 49 6.48 -6.69 -28.60
CA LEU A 49 5.67 -5.64 -29.24
C LEU A 49 4.36 -5.36 -28.50
N LYS A 50 3.77 -6.42 -27.97
CA LYS A 50 2.63 -6.30 -27.07
C LYS A 50 3.21 -6.27 -25.66
N GLU A 51 2.87 -5.23 -24.91
CA GLU A 51 2.96 -5.29 -23.46
C GLU A 51 2.17 -6.53 -23.03
N MET A 52 2.89 -7.60 -22.71
CA MET A 52 2.39 -8.63 -21.83
C MET A 52 2.30 -7.94 -20.47
N HIS A 53 1.34 -7.01 -20.33
CA HIS A 53 0.65 -6.92 -19.07
C HIS A 53 0.32 -8.38 -18.74
N SER A 54 0.72 -8.82 -17.57
CA SER A 54 0.28 -10.09 -17.01
C SER A 54 -1.24 -10.00 -16.78
N THR A 55 -2.02 -9.81 -17.84
CA THR A 55 -3.47 -9.79 -17.85
C THR A 55 -3.90 -11.20 -18.19
N GLY A 56 -4.04 -11.98 -17.13
CA GLY A 56 -4.58 -13.32 -17.21
C GLY A 56 -5.00 -13.89 -15.85
N GLN A 57 -5.14 -13.07 -14.82
CA GLN A 57 -6.21 -13.29 -13.87
C GLN A 57 -7.23 -12.20 -14.20
N SER A 58 -8.36 -12.59 -14.76
CA SER A 58 -9.48 -11.68 -14.89
C SER A 58 -9.72 -11.02 -13.52
N THR A 59 -10.12 -9.75 -13.48
CA THR A 59 -10.43 -9.07 -12.21
C THR A 59 -11.38 -9.91 -11.35
N ASN A 60 -12.25 -10.69 -11.99
CA ASN A 60 -13.19 -11.61 -11.35
C ASN A 60 -12.49 -12.81 -10.70
N GLU A 61 -11.48 -13.41 -11.34
CA GLU A 61 -10.67 -14.48 -10.74
C GLU A 61 -9.89 -13.94 -9.55
N THR A 62 -9.28 -12.74 -9.66
CA THR A 62 -8.56 -12.14 -8.53
C THR A 62 -9.47 -11.83 -7.34
N GLU A 63 -10.73 -11.45 -7.59
CA GLU A 63 -11.70 -11.20 -6.53
C GLU A 63 -12.20 -12.50 -5.89
N PHE A 64 -12.45 -13.54 -6.69
CA PHE A 64 -12.82 -14.86 -6.20
C PHE A 64 -11.72 -15.51 -5.36
N GLU A 65 -10.47 -15.42 -5.82
CA GLU A 65 -9.31 -15.96 -5.12
C GLU A 65 -9.08 -15.23 -3.80
N ARG A 66 -9.29 -13.91 -3.77
CA ARG A 66 -9.22 -13.11 -2.55
C ARG A 66 -10.34 -13.42 -1.56
N GLN A 67 -11.57 -13.66 -2.04
CA GLN A 67 -12.68 -14.10 -1.18
C GLN A 67 -12.41 -15.47 -0.56
N LYS A 68 -11.83 -16.39 -1.34
CA LYS A 68 -11.46 -17.72 -0.87
C LYS A 68 -10.32 -17.67 0.16
N GLU A 69 -9.33 -16.79 -0.04
CA GLU A 69 -8.30 -16.52 0.98
C GLU A 69 -8.90 -15.95 2.27
N GLU A 70 -9.85 -15.02 2.17
CA GLU A 70 -10.54 -14.43 3.33
C GLU A 70 -11.32 -15.49 4.13
N GLU A 71 -12.02 -16.42 3.47
CA GLU A 71 -12.73 -17.53 4.10
C GLU A 71 -11.78 -18.51 4.79
N TYR A 72 -10.69 -18.90 4.12
CA TYR A 72 -9.67 -19.79 4.68
C TYR A 72 -9.00 -19.21 5.94
N LEU A 73 -8.75 -17.89 5.94
CA LEU A 73 -8.20 -17.21 7.10
C LEU A 73 -9.18 -17.24 8.27
N MET A 74 -10.48 -17.04 8.06
CA MET A 74 -11.49 -17.14 9.13
C MET A 74 -11.54 -18.53 9.78
N ASP A 75 -11.44 -19.60 9.00
CA ASP A 75 -11.42 -20.97 9.52
C ASP A 75 -10.18 -21.23 10.39
N LEU A 76 -9.02 -20.73 9.96
CA LEU A 76 -7.78 -20.80 10.75
C LEU A 76 -7.88 -19.98 12.05
N GLU A 77 -8.53 -18.82 12.02
CA GLU A 77 -8.77 -18.00 13.22
C GLU A 77 -9.67 -18.74 14.22
N ALA A 78 -10.73 -19.41 13.75
CA ALA A 78 -11.62 -20.19 14.58
C ALA A 78 -10.92 -21.39 15.23
N GLY A 79 -10.02 -22.07 14.50
CA GLY A 79 -9.26 -23.21 15.02
C GLY A 79 -8.11 -22.83 15.94
N THR A 80 -7.44 -21.70 15.69
CA THR A 80 -6.21 -21.30 16.39
C THR A 80 -6.44 -20.22 17.45
N GLY A 81 -7.59 -19.54 17.43
CA GLY A 81 -7.94 -18.45 18.34
C GLY A 81 -7.09 -17.17 18.18
N LYS A 82 -6.35 -17.04 17.08
CA LYS A 82 -5.45 -15.90 16.77
C LYS A 82 -5.93 -15.23 15.49
N SER A 83 -6.14 -13.91 15.52
CA SER A 83 -6.57 -13.15 14.33
C SER A 83 -5.40 -12.91 13.37
N PHE A 84 -5.55 -13.31 12.12
CA PHE A 84 -4.62 -13.11 11.01
C PHE A 84 -5.06 -11.99 10.05
N VAL A 85 -6.31 -11.52 10.11
CA VAL A 85 -6.69 -10.27 9.44
C VAL A 85 -6.15 -9.05 10.18
N ASP A 86 -5.02 -8.52 9.69
CA ASP A 86 -4.55 -7.20 10.08
C ASP A 86 -5.61 -6.15 9.72
N LYS A 87 -6.20 -5.52 10.75
CA LYS A 87 -7.11 -4.39 10.58
C LYS A 87 -6.39 -3.32 9.76
N LYS A 88 -6.69 -3.22 8.46
CA LYS A 88 -6.17 -2.19 7.54
C LYS A 88 -6.27 -0.83 8.21
N SER A 89 -5.15 -0.37 8.77
CA SER A 89 -5.09 0.94 9.39
C SER A 89 -5.30 1.97 8.27
N LYS A 90 -6.44 2.68 8.34
CA LYS A 90 -6.78 3.71 7.35
C LYS A 90 -5.61 4.69 7.26
N LYS A 91 -4.85 4.66 6.15
CA LYS A 91 -3.85 5.69 5.83
C LYS A 91 -4.57 7.03 5.90
N ARG A 92 -4.27 7.82 6.94
CA ARG A 92 -4.87 9.15 7.13
C ARG A 92 -4.41 10.00 5.95
N LYS A 93 -5.35 10.38 5.07
CA LYS A 93 -5.10 11.32 3.99
C LYS A 93 -4.45 12.57 4.60
N HIS A 94 -3.24 12.90 4.16
CA HIS A 94 -2.55 14.11 4.57
C HIS A 94 -3.29 15.31 3.97
N CYS A 95 -4.24 15.86 4.72
CA CYS A 95 -4.93 17.08 4.34
C CYS A 95 -3.94 18.24 4.50
N LYS A 96 -3.80 19.10 3.49
CA LYS A 96 -2.95 20.30 3.53
C LYS A 96 -3.57 21.31 4.51
N VAL A 97 -3.32 21.11 5.81
CA VAL A 97 -3.83 21.98 6.88
C VAL A 97 -3.09 23.31 6.84
N THR A 98 -3.80 24.43 6.82
CA THR A 98 -3.16 25.75 6.88
C THR A 98 -2.46 25.95 8.22
N VAL A 99 -1.45 26.82 8.27
CA VAL A 99 -0.74 27.15 9.53
C VAL A 99 -1.73 27.57 10.63
N ARG A 100 -2.76 28.34 10.26
CA ARG A 100 -3.82 28.79 11.16
C ARG A 100 -4.59 27.61 11.77
N GLN A 101 -5.10 26.69 10.95
CA GLN A 101 -5.85 25.52 11.42
C GLN A 101 -5.00 24.59 12.30
N ARG A 102 -3.69 24.49 12.03
CA ARG A 102 -2.76 23.72 12.88
C ARG A 102 -2.60 24.36 14.27
N LEU A 103 -2.47 25.68 14.31
CA LEU A 103 -2.36 26.43 15.57
C LEU A 103 -3.68 26.40 16.34
N GLU A 104 -4.80 26.59 15.64
CA GLU A 104 -6.14 26.53 16.21
C GLU A 104 -6.37 25.24 16.99
N LYS A 105 -6.03 24.09 16.39
CA LYS A 105 -6.13 22.80 17.09
C LYS A 105 -5.31 22.79 18.38
N LYS A 106 -4.06 23.22 18.35
CA LYS A 106 -3.18 23.22 19.53
C LYS A 106 -3.64 24.20 20.62
N LEU A 107 -4.12 25.38 20.22
CA LEU A 107 -4.48 26.46 21.14
C LEU A 107 -5.88 26.24 21.75
N PHE A 108 -6.82 25.72 20.97
CA PHE A 108 -8.21 25.48 21.40
C PHE A 108 -8.49 24.03 21.80
N ASP A 109 -7.47 23.20 21.97
CA ASP A 109 -7.62 21.89 22.58
C ASP A 109 -8.24 22.08 23.99
N PRO A 110 -9.35 21.40 24.33
CA PRO A 110 -10.03 21.62 25.61
C PRO A 110 -9.12 21.31 26.81
N ARG A 111 -8.14 20.42 26.63
CA ARG A 111 -7.14 20.09 27.65
C ARG A 111 -6.06 21.17 27.81
N THR A 112 -5.70 21.89 26.75
CA THR A 112 -4.75 23.01 26.85
C THR A 112 -5.43 24.20 27.52
N LEU A 113 -6.66 24.53 27.10
CA LEU A 113 -7.47 25.58 27.72
C LEU A 113 -7.66 25.36 29.22
N LYS A 114 -8.05 24.15 29.64
CA LYS A 114 -8.19 23.80 31.08
C LYS A 114 -6.90 23.99 31.87
N ARG A 115 -5.74 23.64 31.31
CA ARG A 115 -4.44 23.83 31.98
C ARG A 115 -4.09 25.30 32.10
N VAL A 116 -4.25 26.06 31.03
CA VAL A 116 -3.94 27.49 31.01
C VAL A 116 -4.86 28.24 31.98
N SER A 117 -6.17 27.98 31.95
CA SER A 117 -7.12 28.62 32.86
C SER A 117 -6.78 28.31 34.32
N ALA A 118 -6.49 27.04 34.65
CA ALA A 118 -6.11 26.65 36.00
C ALA A 118 -4.84 27.37 36.51
N VAL A 119 -3.83 27.54 35.64
CA VAL A 119 -2.60 28.28 35.97
C VAL A 119 -2.90 29.77 36.19
N LEU A 120 -3.74 30.37 35.34
CA LEU A 120 -4.14 31.77 35.49
C LEU A 120 -4.97 31.99 36.77
N ASP A 121 -5.87 31.07 37.09
CA ASP A 121 -6.68 31.11 38.31
C ASP A 121 -5.81 30.93 39.55
N ALA A 122 -4.85 30.01 39.54
CA ALA A 122 -3.90 29.83 40.62
C ALA A 122 -3.04 31.09 40.85
N ALA A 123 -2.54 31.70 39.77
CA ALA A 123 -1.77 32.94 39.85
C ALA A 123 -2.61 34.10 40.40
N ARG A 124 -3.88 34.19 40.00
CA ARG A 124 -4.83 35.18 40.53
C ARG A 124 -5.07 34.94 42.02
N LYS A 125 -5.35 33.70 42.43
CA LYS A 125 -5.55 33.31 43.83
C LYS A 125 -4.31 33.64 44.67
N ALA A 126 -3.11 33.31 44.19
CA ALA A 126 -1.86 33.64 44.88
C ALA A 126 -1.65 35.16 45.06
N LYS A 127 -1.98 35.97 44.04
CA LYS A 127 -1.92 37.44 44.14
C LYS A 127 -2.90 37.98 45.17
N ILE A 128 -4.13 37.46 45.18
CA ILE A 128 -5.16 37.86 46.15
C ILE A 128 -4.71 37.49 47.55
N GLN A 129 -4.23 36.26 47.76
CA GLN A 129 -3.70 35.81 49.06
C GLN A 129 -2.52 36.67 49.53
N ARG A 130 -1.58 37.01 48.64
CA ARG A 130 -0.42 37.85 49.00
C ARG A 130 -0.83 39.27 49.40
N LYS A 131 -1.81 39.87 48.71
CA LYS A 131 -2.21 41.26 48.95
C LYS A 131 -3.26 41.41 50.06
N PHE A 132 -4.18 40.45 50.14
CA PHE A 132 -5.41 40.55 50.92
C PHE A 132 -5.64 39.35 51.85
N GLY A 133 -4.63 38.49 52.05
CA GLY A 133 -4.76 37.30 52.90
C GLY A 133 -5.07 37.62 54.37
N GLN A 134 -4.70 38.81 54.84
CA GLN A 134 -5.04 39.29 56.19
C GLN A 134 -6.45 39.91 56.28
N GLN A 135 -7.14 40.11 55.15
CA GLN A 135 -8.47 40.71 55.11
C GLN A 135 -9.53 39.64 54.84
N PHE A 136 -10.34 39.36 55.87
CA PHE A 136 -11.37 38.31 55.84
C PHE A 136 -12.43 38.49 54.73
N ALA A 137 -12.60 39.71 54.22
CA ALA A 137 -13.52 40.00 53.12
C ALA A 137 -13.12 39.32 51.79
N HIS A 138 -11.82 39.07 51.59
CA HIS A 138 -11.30 38.54 50.33
C HIS A 138 -10.95 37.04 50.39
N SER A 139 -10.92 36.44 51.58
CA SER A 139 -10.62 35.01 51.78
C SER A 139 -11.76 34.06 51.39
N LEU A 140 -13.00 34.56 51.26
CA LEU A 140 -14.20 33.76 50.99
C LEU A 140 -14.54 33.61 49.49
N SER A 141 -13.84 34.33 48.60
CA SER A 141 -14.04 34.18 47.16
C SER A 141 -13.43 32.87 46.65
N LYS A 142 -14.26 31.83 46.50
CA LYS A 142 -13.89 30.50 46.01
C LYS A 142 -13.61 30.49 44.51
#